data_AF-A0A4R4NC09-F1
#
_entry.id   AF-A0A4R4NC09-F1
#
_cell.length_a   1.000
_cell.length_b   1.000
_cell.length_c   1.000
_cell.angle_alpha   90.00
_cell.angle_beta   90.00
_cell.angle_gamma   90.00
#
_symmetry.space_group_name_H-M   'P 1'
#
loop_
_entity.id
_entity.type
_entity.pdbx_description
1 polymer ?
#
loop_
_entity_poly.entity_id
_entity_poly.type
_entity_poly.pdbx_seq_one_letter_code
_entity_poly.pdbx_strand_id
1 'polypeptide(L)'
;MFERFTDRARRVVVLAQEEARRLDHDRIGTEHILLGLIHEGEGLAALVLDGCGVELGHVRAFVEREEGRGAKSPGGHIPFTQRAKKVLELSLREALQLRHNYIGTEHILLGLVREGEGLAARALMDAGADLTDVRQRLLDRVGHGPKVRPAEMFHSGGAALDERLTQIQESLERIERHLGIQPPARKPQDEEGLG
;
A
#
# COMPACT_ATOMS: atom_id res chain seq x y z
N MET A 1 6.37 -11.22 -5.63
CA MET A 1 5.66 -10.73 -4.42
C MET A 1 4.18 -10.43 -4.67
N PHE A 2 3.77 -9.81 -5.78
CA PHE A 2 2.34 -9.62 -6.11
C PHE A 2 1.54 -10.90 -6.22
N GLU A 3 2.19 -12.01 -6.59
CA GLU A 3 1.58 -13.35 -6.55
C GLU A 3 1.14 -13.76 -5.14
N ARG A 4 1.75 -13.18 -4.10
CA ARG A 4 1.32 -13.37 -2.71
C ARG A 4 0.22 -12.40 -2.30
N PHE A 5 0.01 -11.30 -3.03
CA PHE A 5 -1.09 -10.39 -2.77
C PHE A 5 -2.40 -11.03 -3.26
N THR A 6 -3.40 -11.04 -2.39
CA THR A 6 -4.78 -11.35 -2.77
C THR A 6 -5.27 -10.39 -3.86
N ASP A 7 -6.29 -10.78 -4.63
CA ASP A 7 -6.83 -9.90 -5.68
C ASP A 7 -7.31 -8.55 -5.10
N ARG A 8 -7.92 -8.56 -3.90
CA ARG A 8 -8.29 -7.34 -3.18
C ARG A 8 -7.09 -6.48 -2.81
N ALA A 9 -6.02 -7.09 -2.29
CA ALA A 9 -4.79 -6.36 -1.95
C ALA A 9 -4.11 -5.77 -3.21
N ARG A 10 -4.18 -6.44 -4.36
CA ARG A 10 -3.73 -5.87 -5.65
C ARG A 10 -4.62 -4.71 -6.09
N ARG A 11 -5.94 -4.83 -5.90
CA ARG A 11 -6.91 -3.76 -6.19
C ARG A 11 -6.64 -2.50 -5.38
N VAL A 12 -6.30 -2.62 -4.09
CA VAL A 12 -5.89 -1.49 -3.23
C VAL A 12 -4.74 -0.69 -3.85
N VAL A 13 -3.74 -1.37 -4.42
CA VAL A 13 -2.59 -0.71 -5.06
C VAL A 13 -3.00 0.05 -6.32
N VAL A 14 -3.87 -0.53 -7.14
CA VAL A 14 -4.42 0.13 -8.33
C VAL A 14 -5.23 1.36 -7.93
N LEU A 15 -6.10 1.25 -6.92
CA LEU A 15 -6.89 2.35 -6.39
C LEU A 15 -6.00 3.45 -5.80
N ALA A 16 -4.91 3.10 -5.11
CA ALA A 16 -3.95 4.09 -4.62
C ALA A 16 -3.31 4.90 -5.77
N GLN A 17 -2.99 4.23 -6.88
CA GLN A 17 -2.50 4.92 -8.07
C GLN A 17 -3.57 5.84 -8.70
N GLU A 18 -4.82 5.39 -8.76
CA GLU A 18 -5.94 6.21 -9.24
C GLU A 18 -6.14 7.45 -8.37
N GLU A 19 -6.02 7.34 -7.04
CA GLU A 19 -6.10 8.49 -6.13
C GLU A 19 -4.94 9.47 -6.31
N ALA A 20 -3.72 8.96 -6.51
CA ALA A 20 -2.57 9.82 -6.83
C ALA A 20 -2.81 10.59 -8.14
N ARG A 21 -3.35 9.93 -9.18
CA ARG A 21 -3.74 10.63 -10.42
C ARG A 21 -4.85 11.65 -10.19
N ARG A 22 -5.86 11.30 -9.40
CA ARG A 22 -7.00 12.18 -9.12
C ARG A 22 -6.58 13.47 -8.43
N LEU A 23 -5.53 13.41 -7.60
CA LEU A 23 -4.92 14.54 -6.90
C LEU A 23 -3.77 15.20 -7.67
N ASP A 24 -3.49 14.73 -8.88
CA ASP A 24 -2.38 15.20 -9.71
C ASP A 24 -0.98 14.99 -9.07
N HIS A 25 -0.87 14.05 -8.13
CA HIS A 25 0.36 13.72 -7.41
C HIS A 25 1.27 12.78 -8.22
N ASP A 26 2.55 13.12 -8.35
CA ASP A 26 3.54 12.39 -9.14
C ASP A 26 4.17 11.19 -8.42
N ARG A 27 3.77 10.93 -7.17
CA ARG A 27 4.20 9.80 -6.36
C ARG A 27 3.05 9.20 -5.57
N ILE A 28 3.07 7.89 -5.40
CA ILE A 28 2.15 7.17 -4.52
C ILE A 28 2.74 7.16 -3.10
N GLY A 29 2.21 8.00 -2.23
CA GLY A 29 2.52 8.01 -0.81
C GLY A 29 1.58 7.15 0.04
N THR A 30 1.74 7.27 1.36
CA THR A 30 1.00 6.48 2.35
C THR A 30 -0.50 6.76 2.32
N GLU A 31 -0.87 8.02 2.12
CA GLU A 31 -2.21 8.56 2.03
C GLU A 31 -2.97 7.96 0.86
N HIS A 32 -2.30 7.73 -0.26
CA HIS A 32 -2.89 7.09 -1.42
C HIS A 32 -3.16 5.61 -1.15
N ILE A 33 -2.28 4.92 -0.41
CA ILE A 33 -2.53 3.55 0.05
C ILE A 33 -3.74 3.50 0.99
N LEU A 34 -3.84 4.44 1.94
CA LEU A 34 -5.00 4.55 2.83
C LEU A 34 -6.30 4.78 2.04
N LEU A 35 -6.30 5.73 1.11
CA LEU A 35 -7.46 5.99 0.24
C LEU A 35 -7.81 4.75 -0.58
N GLY A 36 -6.81 4.02 -1.10
CA GLY A 36 -7.02 2.76 -1.81
C GLY A 36 -7.63 1.66 -0.94
N LEU A 37 -7.26 1.58 0.35
CA LEU A 37 -7.86 0.64 1.30
C LEU A 37 -9.33 0.96 1.58
N ILE A 38 -9.67 2.24 1.76
CA ILE A 38 -11.05 2.68 2.01
C ILE A 38 -11.90 2.47 0.75
N HIS A 39 -11.38 2.84 -0.41
CA HIS A 39 -12.07 2.74 -1.70
C HIS A 39 -12.26 1.29 -2.16
N GLU A 40 -11.44 0.34 -1.70
CA GLU A 40 -11.67 -1.07 -2.01
C GLU A 40 -12.98 -1.60 -1.41
N GLY A 41 -13.37 -1.11 -0.23
CA GLY A 41 -14.74 -1.16 0.30
C GLY A 41 -15.20 -2.50 0.90
N GLU A 42 -14.64 -3.63 0.48
CA GLU A 42 -15.11 -4.97 0.91
C GLU A 42 -14.15 -5.70 1.83
N GLY A 43 -12.85 -5.38 1.74
CA GLY A 43 -11.79 -6.03 2.48
C GLY A 43 -11.88 -5.75 3.97
N LEU A 44 -11.24 -6.63 4.76
CA LEU A 44 -11.22 -6.50 6.21
C LEU A 44 -10.67 -5.13 6.66
N ALA A 45 -9.70 -4.56 5.94
CA ALA A 45 -9.21 -3.22 6.23
C ALA A 45 -10.29 -2.14 6.07
N ALA A 46 -11.03 -2.16 4.96
CA ALA A 46 -12.13 -1.22 4.72
C ALA A 46 -13.19 -1.32 5.81
N LEU A 47 -13.59 -2.55 6.18
CA LEU A 47 -14.57 -2.80 7.25
C LEU A 47 -14.10 -2.37 8.64
N VAL A 48 -12.80 -2.33 8.92
CA VAL A 48 -12.29 -1.81 10.20
C VAL A 48 -12.23 -0.29 10.16
N LEU A 49 -11.77 0.30 9.05
CA LEU A 49 -11.71 1.75 8.86
C LEU A 49 -13.11 2.38 8.95
N ASP A 50 -14.10 1.78 8.30
CA ASP A 50 -15.51 2.16 8.39
C ASP A 50 -16.03 2.09 9.83
N GLY A 51 -15.74 1.00 10.55
CA GLY A 51 -16.09 0.86 11.97
C GLY A 51 -15.37 1.84 12.91
N CYS A 52 -14.32 2.51 12.43
CA CYS A 52 -13.63 3.60 13.14
C CYS A 52 -14.10 4.99 12.69
N GLY A 53 -15.09 5.09 11.79
CA GLY A 53 -15.59 6.37 11.27
C GLY A 53 -14.68 7.01 10.21
N VAL A 54 -13.75 6.25 9.62
CA VAL A 54 -12.82 6.78 8.61
C VAL A 54 -13.49 6.76 7.24
N GLU A 55 -14.06 7.91 6.85
CA GLU A 55 -14.75 8.06 5.58
C GLU A 55 -13.83 8.50 4.43
N LEU A 56 -14.06 7.97 3.23
CA LEU A 56 -13.27 8.28 2.03
C LEU A 56 -13.25 9.79 1.71
N GLY A 57 -14.40 10.45 1.83
CA GLY A 57 -14.53 11.89 1.56
C GLY A 57 -13.70 12.73 2.51
N HIS A 58 -13.72 12.40 3.81
CA HIS A 58 -12.93 13.07 4.84
C HIS A 58 -11.44 12.93 4.56
N VAL A 59 -10.96 11.71 4.31
CA VAL A 59 -9.54 11.46 4.04
C VAL A 59 -9.08 12.16 2.76
N ARG A 60 -9.90 12.19 1.70
CA ARG A 60 -9.57 12.94 0.47
C ARG A 60 -9.44 14.44 0.75
N ALA A 61 -10.38 15.02 1.49
CA ALA A 61 -10.36 16.44 1.85
C ALA A 61 -9.16 16.78 2.76
N PHE A 62 -8.78 15.87 3.66
CA PHE A 62 -7.57 15.99 4.46
C PHE A 62 -6.32 16.06 3.59
N VAL A 63 -6.15 15.10 2.68
CA VAL A 63 -4.95 15.03 1.82
C VAL A 63 -4.85 16.25 0.93
N GLU A 64 -5.95 16.67 0.30
CA GLU A 64 -5.96 17.86 -0.56
C GLU A 64 -5.69 19.15 0.23
N ARG A 65 -6.07 19.22 1.51
CA ARG A 65 -5.74 20.36 2.37
C ARG A 65 -4.25 20.41 2.74
N GLU A 66 -3.64 19.25 3.03
CA GLU A 66 -2.27 19.19 3.55
C GLU A 66 -1.21 19.22 2.44
N GLU A 67 -1.48 18.61 1.27
CA GLU A 67 -0.54 18.54 0.15
C GLU A 67 -0.97 19.36 -1.06
N GLY A 68 -2.22 19.82 -1.11
CA GLY A 68 -2.79 20.49 -2.27
C GLY A 68 -3.14 19.52 -3.39
N ARG A 69 -3.31 20.08 -4.59
CA ARG A 69 -3.29 19.31 -5.84
C ARG A 69 -1.97 19.56 -6.55
N GLY A 70 -1.46 18.56 -7.24
CA GLY A 70 -0.31 18.75 -8.12
C GLY A 70 -0.61 19.69 -9.29
N ALA A 71 0.45 20.29 -9.85
CA ALA A 71 0.33 21.27 -10.93
C ALA A 71 -0.14 20.67 -12.26
N LYS A 72 0.05 19.36 -12.45
CA LYS A 72 -0.31 18.65 -13.69
C LYS A 72 -0.51 17.16 -13.41
N SER A 73 -1.55 16.58 -14.00
CA SER A 73 -1.77 15.13 -13.93
C SER A 73 -0.54 14.37 -14.44
N PRO A 74 -0.01 13.40 -13.67
CA PRO A 74 1.15 12.62 -14.08
C PRO A 74 0.81 11.78 -15.32
N GLY A 75 1.60 11.94 -16.38
CA GLY A 75 1.57 11.04 -17.52
C GLY A 75 2.41 9.79 -17.23
N GLY A 76 1.92 8.61 -17.62
CA GLY A 76 2.68 7.36 -17.46
C GLY A 76 2.78 6.87 -16.01
N HIS A 77 3.93 6.32 -15.61
CA HIS A 77 4.16 5.69 -14.31
C HIS A 77 4.27 6.68 -13.16
N ILE A 78 3.69 6.28 -12.03
CA ILE A 78 3.74 7.00 -10.75
C ILE A 78 4.47 6.10 -9.75
N PRO A 79 5.72 6.38 -9.38
CA PRO A 79 6.47 5.57 -8.42
C PRO A 79 5.90 5.70 -7.00
N PHE A 80 6.13 4.67 -6.18
CA PHE A 80 5.92 4.79 -4.74
C PHE A 80 6.99 5.68 -4.08
N THR A 81 6.58 6.41 -3.03
CA THR A 81 7.52 7.04 -2.09
C THR A 81 8.27 5.98 -1.27
N GLN A 82 9.41 6.34 -0.67
CA GLN A 82 10.16 5.42 0.20
C GLN A 82 9.31 4.94 1.38
N ARG A 83 8.48 5.83 1.94
CA ARG A 83 7.57 5.50 3.04
C ARG A 83 6.47 4.54 2.60
N ALA A 84 5.88 4.75 1.42
CA ALA A 84 4.89 3.82 0.88
C ALA A 84 5.49 2.43 0.58
N LYS A 85 6.73 2.37 0.05
CA LYS A 85 7.46 1.10 -0.09
C LYS A 85 7.66 0.44 1.28
N LYS A 86 7.96 1.23 2.32
CA LYS A 86 8.10 0.73 3.69
C LYS A 86 6.80 0.12 4.22
N VAL A 87 5.64 0.74 3.97
CA VAL A 87 4.33 0.19 4.33
C VAL A 87 4.12 -1.19 3.70
N LEU A 88 4.44 -1.35 2.42
CA LEU A 88 4.31 -2.64 1.72
C LEU A 88 5.28 -3.70 2.27
N GLU A 89 6.51 -3.34 2.60
CA GLU A 89 7.44 -4.24 3.30
C GLU A 89 6.91 -4.67 4.67
N LEU A 90 6.40 -3.72 5.46
CA LEU A 90 5.82 -3.98 6.77
C LEU A 90 4.59 -4.89 6.65
N SER A 91 3.78 -4.74 5.60
CA SER A 91 2.63 -5.62 5.35
C SER A 91 3.03 -7.10 5.18
N LEU A 92 4.16 -7.39 4.50
CA LEU A 92 4.67 -8.76 4.46
C LEU A 92 5.11 -9.22 5.85
N ARG A 93 5.81 -8.37 6.60
CA ARG A 93 6.27 -8.74 7.95
C ARG A 93 5.08 -9.09 8.85
N GLU A 94 3.99 -8.33 8.79
CA GLU A 94 2.75 -8.63 9.54
C GLU A 94 2.15 -9.97 9.08
N ALA A 95 2.06 -10.22 7.77
CA ALA A 95 1.55 -11.50 7.24
C ALA A 95 2.39 -12.69 7.73
N LEU A 96 3.72 -12.57 7.71
CA LEU A 96 4.61 -13.62 8.21
C LEU A 96 4.48 -13.82 9.72
N GLN A 97 4.36 -12.74 10.50
CA GLN A 97 4.16 -12.80 11.95
C GLN A 97 2.83 -13.49 12.31
N LEU A 98 1.77 -13.24 11.53
CA LEU A 98 0.48 -13.91 11.65
C LEU A 98 0.45 -15.32 11.02
N ARG A 99 1.57 -15.75 10.44
CA ARG A 99 1.75 -17.03 9.72
C ARG A 99 0.78 -17.22 8.56
N HIS A 100 0.39 -16.13 7.91
CA HIS A 100 -0.31 -16.14 6.64
C HIS A 100 0.67 -16.28 5.47
N ASN A 101 0.29 -17.09 4.47
CA ASN A 101 1.07 -17.33 3.26
C ASN A 101 0.73 -16.34 2.12
N TYR A 102 -0.19 -15.41 2.38
CA TYR A 102 -0.67 -14.37 1.47
C TYR A 102 -0.61 -12.99 2.15
N ILE A 103 -0.71 -11.92 1.35
CA ILE A 103 -0.87 -10.53 1.79
C ILE A 103 -2.28 -10.07 1.41
N GLY A 104 -3.07 -9.80 2.44
CA GLY A 104 -4.43 -9.28 2.35
C GLY A 104 -4.50 -7.79 2.68
N THR A 105 -5.69 -7.20 2.54
CA THR A 105 -5.96 -5.79 2.87
C THR A 105 -5.61 -5.44 4.32
N GLU A 106 -5.89 -6.36 5.24
CA GLU A 106 -5.60 -6.28 6.67
C GLU A 106 -4.11 -6.15 6.95
N HIS A 107 -3.27 -6.83 6.18
CA HIS A 107 -1.82 -6.77 6.34
C HIS A 107 -1.28 -5.42 5.85
N ILE A 108 -1.85 -4.88 4.76
CA ILE A 108 -1.48 -3.56 4.26
C ILE A 108 -1.82 -2.50 5.30
N LEU A 109 -3.03 -2.56 5.89
CA LEU A 109 -3.43 -1.62 6.93
C LEU A 109 -2.58 -1.77 8.21
N LEU A 110 -2.28 -3.00 8.65
CA LEU A 110 -1.36 -3.24 9.76
C LEU A 110 0.05 -2.67 9.48
N GLY A 111 0.53 -2.80 8.24
CA GLY A 111 1.80 -2.22 7.79
C GLY A 111 1.78 -0.68 7.81
N LEU A 112 0.66 -0.08 7.41
CA LEU A 112 0.45 1.37 7.39
C LEU A 112 0.41 1.94 8.81
N VAL A 113 -0.37 1.32 9.69
CA VAL A 113 -0.45 1.70 11.11
C VAL A 113 0.88 1.50 11.84
N ARG A 114 1.64 0.46 11.48
CA ARG A 114 2.97 0.21 12.06
C ARG A 114 4.04 1.17 11.57
N GLU A 115 3.95 1.64 10.33
CA GLU A 115 4.83 2.71 9.87
C GLU A 115 4.57 3.97 10.69
N GLY A 116 3.29 4.27 10.96
CA GLY A 116 2.86 5.19 12.02
C GLY A 116 3.21 6.66 11.81
N GLU A 117 3.93 6.97 10.74
CA GLU A 117 4.35 8.30 10.38
C GLU A 117 3.73 8.70 9.02
N GLY A 118 4.03 9.89 8.55
CA GLY A 118 3.53 10.35 7.24
C GLY A 118 2.07 10.79 7.24
N LEU A 119 1.51 10.94 6.04
CA LEU A 119 0.24 11.61 5.86
C LEU A 119 -0.96 10.70 6.13
N ALA A 120 -0.85 9.39 5.88
CA ALA A 120 -1.92 8.46 6.20
C ALA A 120 -2.19 8.34 7.71
N ALA A 121 -1.14 8.25 8.52
CA ALA A 121 -1.26 8.24 9.97
C ALA A 121 -1.95 9.51 10.49
N ARG A 122 -1.54 10.68 9.96
CA ARG A 122 -2.17 11.96 10.28
C ARG A 122 -3.63 12.04 9.83
N ALA A 123 -3.96 11.51 8.65
CA ALA A 123 -5.33 11.49 8.14
C ALA A 123 -6.26 10.61 9.00
N LEU A 124 -5.76 9.46 9.48
CA LEU A 124 -6.50 8.61 10.42
C LEU A 124 -6.78 9.35 11.74
N MET A 125 -5.77 10.02 12.30
CA MET A 125 -5.93 10.80 13.54
C MET A 125 -6.87 12.00 13.34
N ASP A 126 -6.82 12.68 12.20
CA ASP A 126 -7.73 13.77 11.85
C ASP A 126 -9.18 13.30 11.69
N ALA A 127 -9.39 12.08 11.21
CA ALA A 127 -10.70 11.42 11.19
C ALA A 127 -11.16 10.91 12.58
N GLY A 128 -10.37 11.14 13.64
CA GLY A 128 -10.68 10.71 15.00
C GLY A 128 -10.34 9.26 15.33
N ALA A 129 -9.64 8.55 14.42
CA ALA A 129 -9.21 7.18 14.66
C ALA A 129 -7.89 7.14 15.43
N ASP A 130 -7.86 6.36 16.51
CA ASP A 130 -6.61 6.02 17.21
C ASP A 130 -5.90 4.85 16.51
N LEU A 131 -4.61 5.02 16.23
CA LEU A 131 -3.82 4.01 15.52
C LEU A 131 -3.69 2.70 16.30
N THR A 132 -3.64 2.77 17.64
CA THR A 132 -3.58 1.58 18.48
C THR A 132 -4.90 0.82 18.43
N ASP A 133 -6.03 1.52 18.52
CA ASP A 133 -7.37 0.93 18.39
C ASP A 133 -7.58 0.28 17.02
N VAL A 134 -7.22 0.97 15.92
CA VAL A 134 -7.30 0.40 14.56
C VAL A 134 -6.50 -0.91 14.48
N ARG A 135 -5.28 -0.94 15.03
CA ARG A 135 -4.46 -2.15 15.07
C ARG A 135 -5.12 -3.27 15.88
N GLN A 136 -5.66 -2.97 17.07
CA GLN A 136 -6.31 -3.97 17.91
C GLN A 136 -7.53 -4.56 17.22
N ARG A 137 -8.42 -3.73 16.66
CA ARG A 137 -9.61 -4.20 15.93
C ARG A 137 -9.27 -5.09 14.74
N LEU A 138 -8.17 -4.80 14.03
CA LEU A 138 -7.67 -5.69 12.98
C LEU A 138 -7.23 -7.04 13.54
N LEU A 139 -6.40 -7.03 14.58
CA LEU A 139 -5.89 -8.26 15.19
C LEU A 139 -7.00 -9.13 15.77
N ASP A 140 -8.01 -8.52 16.39
CA ASP A 140 -9.19 -9.22 16.91
C ASP A 140 -9.94 -9.93 15.79
N ARG A 141 -10.21 -9.24 14.66
CA ARG A 141 -10.90 -9.85 13.53
C ARG A 141 -10.05 -10.89 12.80
N VAL A 142 -8.73 -10.70 12.72
CA VAL A 142 -7.81 -11.68 12.15
C VAL A 142 -7.75 -12.95 13.02
N GLY A 143 -7.77 -12.81 14.35
CA GLY A 143 -7.76 -13.92 15.30
C GLY A 143 -9.05 -14.74 15.31
N HIS A 144 -10.19 -14.14 14.92
CA HIS A 144 -11.52 -14.77 14.93
C HIS A 144 -12.06 -15.17 13.55
N GLY A 145 -11.33 -14.93 12.47
CA GLY A 145 -11.76 -15.27 11.11
C GLY A 145 -11.65 -16.78 10.80
N PRO A 146 -12.54 -17.36 9.96
CA PRO A 146 -12.27 -18.65 9.35
C PRO A 146 -10.93 -18.54 8.63
N LYS A 147 -10.03 -19.50 8.87
CA LYS A 147 -8.80 -19.66 8.07
C LYS A 147 -9.23 -19.97 6.64
N VAL A 148 -9.56 -18.94 5.84
CA VAL A 148 -9.63 -19.09 4.40
C VAL A 148 -8.22 -19.42 4.00
N ARG A 149 -7.98 -20.71 3.79
CA ARG A 149 -6.79 -21.21 3.12
C ARG A 149 -7.18 -21.20 1.66
N PRO A 150 -6.66 -20.29 0.81
CA PRO A 150 -6.40 -20.68 -0.55
C PRO A 150 -5.41 -21.84 -0.44
N ALA A 151 -5.95 -23.05 -0.50
CA ALA A 151 -5.15 -24.22 -0.76
C ALA A 151 -4.45 -23.96 -2.09
N GLU A 152 -3.15 -24.28 -2.13
CA GLU A 152 -2.23 -24.13 -3.27
C GLU A 152 -1.53 -22.76 -3.36
N MET A 153 -0.47 -22.60 -2.56
CA MET A 153 0.81 -22.03 -3.01
C MET A 153 1.89 -22.30 -1.93
N PHE A 154 3.01 -22.89 -2.36
CA PHE A 154 3.91 -23.81 -1.64
C PHE A 154 4.71 -23.31 -0.41
N HIS A 155 5.21 -24.32 0.33
CA HIS A 155 6.15 -24.31 1.46
C HIS A 155 7.57 -23.85 1.12
N SER A 156 8.25 -23.16 2.06
CA SER A 156 9.47 -23.63 2.77
C SER A 156 10.30 -22.49 3.39
N GLY A 157 10.98 -22.81 4.50
CA GLY A 157 12.32 -22.31 4.84
C GLY A 157 12.43 -20.99 5.59
N GLY A 158 12.55 -21.05 6.93
CA GLY A 158 13.08 -19.96 7.74
C GLY A 158 14.56 -19.70 7.40
N ALA A 159 14.79 -18.78 6.47
CA ALA A 159 16.07 -18.14 6.19
C ALA A 159 15.80 -16.64 5.94
N ALA A 160 16.78 -15.82 6.33
CA ALA A 160 16.72 -14.46 6.84
C ALA A 160 15.59 -13.57 6.30
N LEU A 161 14.85 -12.96 7.24
CA LEU A 161 13.85 -11.93 6.97
C LEU A 161 14.42 -10.82 6.06
N ASP A 162 15.70 -10.50 6.22
CA ASP A 162 16.44 -9.51 5.43
C ASP A 162 16.63 -9.92 3.97
N GLU A 163 16.95 -11.18 3.70
CA GLU A 163 17.08 -11.69 2.33
C GLU A 163 15.72 -11.71 1.62
N ARG A 164 14.66 -12.00 2.37
CA ARG A 164 13.28 -11.85 1.90
C ARG A 164 12.92 -10.39 1.66
N LEU A 165 13.35 -9.45 2.50
CA LEU A 165 13.11 -8.01 2.33
C LEU A 165 13.84 -7.44 1.11
N THR A 166 15.07 -7.89 0.82
CA THR A 166 15.77 -7.52 -0.41
C THR A 166 15.00 -8.02 -1.64
N GLN A 167 14.55 -9.28 -1.63
CA GLN A 167 13.71 -9.84 -2.71
C GLN A 167 12.33 -9.15 -2.84
N ILE A 168 11.81 -8.55 -1.76
CA ILE A 168 10.61 -7.69 -1.79
C ILE A 168 10.89 -6.42 -2.55
N GLN A 169 11.99 -5.73 -2.26
CA GLN A 169 12.33 -4.46 -2.92
C GLN A 169 12.46 -4.68 -4.44
N GLU A 170 13.16 -5.73 -4.87
CA GLU A 170 13.24 -6.15 -6.28
C GLU A 170 11.88 -6.61 -6.85
N SER A 171 10.99 -7.12 -6.00
CA SER A 171 9.64 -7.50 -6.41
C SER A 171 8.71 -6.29 -6.56
N LEU A 172 8.87 -5.22 -5.78
CA LEU A 172 8.13 -3.97 -5.95
C LEU A 172 8.43 -3.35 -7.32
N GLU A 173 9.68 -3.40 -7.76
CA GLU A 173 10.05 -2.98 -9.12
C GLU A 173 9.45 -3.89 -10.22
N ARG A 174 9.25 -5.18 -9.93
CA ARG A 174 8.53 -6.10 -10.85
C ARG A 174 7.02 -5.84 -10.88
N ILE A 175 6.45 -5.46 -9.74
CA ILE A 175 5.04 -5.10 -9.59
C ILE A 175 4.75 -3.84 -10.38
N GLU A 176 5.58 -2.81 -10.19
CA GLU A 176 5.56 -1.59 -10.98
C GLU A 176 5.53 -1.95 -12.48
N ARG A 177 6.45 -2.82 -12.95
CA ARG A 177 6.47 -3.29 -14.34
C ARG A 177 5.21 -4.05 -14.79
N HIS A 178 4.67 -4.95 -13.98
CA HIS A 178 3.54 -5.82 -14.36
C HIS A 178 2.20 -5.08 -14.38
N LEU A 179 2.05 -4.06 -13.54
CA LEU A 179 0.86 -3.19 -13.50
C LEU A 179 0.88 -2.07 -14.56
N GLY A 180 1.83 -2.09 -15.51
CA GLY A 180 1.95 -1.03 -16.53
C GLY A 180 2.52 0.29 -15.97
N ILE A 181 3.14 0.23 -14.80
CA ILE A 181 3.81 1.33 -14.13
C ILE A 181 5.31 1.19 -14.57
N GLN A 182 5.66 1.60 -15.79
CA GLN A 182 7.08 1.69 -16.21
C GLN A 182 7.63 3.11 -16.09
N PRO A 183 8.83 3.33 -15.50
CA PRO A 183 9.54 4.57 -15.75
C PRO A 183 9.69 4.77 -17.27
N PRO A 184 9.60 6.00 -17.80
CA PRO A 184 9.87 6.21 -19.22
C PRO A 184 11.25 5.63 -19.53
N ALA A 185 11.36 4.91 -20.65
CA ALA A 185 12.64 4.44 -21.14
C ALA A 185 13.62 5.61 -21.06
N ARG A 186 14.72 5.41 -20.32
CA ARG A 186 15.79 6.42 -20.21
C ARG A 186 16.16 6.72 -21.66
N LYS A 187 15.86 7.94 -22.14
CA LYS A 187 16.30 8.35 -23.47
C LYS A 187 17.81 8.09 -23.51
N PRO A 188 18.34 7.50 -24.59
CA PRO A 188 19.79 7.49 -24.79
C PRO A 188 20.25 8.92 -24.54
N GLN A 189 21.20 9.10 -23.62
CA GLN A 189 21.84 10.39 -23.47
C GLN A 189 22.29 10.79 -24.87
N ASP A 190 21.87 11.98 -25.31
CA ASP A 190 22.24 12.51 -26.61
C ASP A 190 23.77 12.42 -26.71
N GLU A 191 24.24 11.43 -27.47
CA GLU A 191 25.58 11.40 -28.04
C GLU A 191 25.61 12.53 -29.08
N GLU A 192 25.62 13.77 -28.61
CA GLU A 192 25.84 14.93 -29.47
C GLU A 192 26.91 15.82 -28.85
N GLY A 193 28.12 15.62 -29.38
CA GLY A 193 28.83 16.75 -29.97
C GLY A 193 29.75 17.53 -29.03
N LEU A 194 30.97 17.04 -28.87
CA LEU A 194 32.15 17.92 -28.88
C LEU A 194 33.15 17.32 -29.87
N GLY A 195 33.18 17.94 -31.06
CA GLY A 195 34.31 17.87 -31.97
C GLY A 195 35.49 18.71 -31.47
#